data_AF-A0A3D5Z9L3-F1
#
_entry.id   AF-A0A3D5Z9L3-F1
#
_cell.length_a   1.000
_cell.length_b   1.000
_cell.length_c   1.000
_cell.angle_alpha   90.00
_cell.angle_beta   90.00
_cell.angle_gamma   90.00
#
_symmetry.space_group_name_H-M   'P 1'
#
loop_
_entity.id
_entity.type
_entity.pdbx_description
1 polymer ?
#
loop_
_entity_poly.entity_id
_entity_poly.type
_entity_poly.pdbx_seq_one_letter_code
_entity_poly.pdbx_strand_id
1 'polypeptide(L)'
;MIIRKPFKFLIKHFKIINVIILLLMGFVCYKSGMLVYFFRSFVSNRYVTEEVELASKYIGFILPIVSLLIVAASIIIYILFKSKDKNDKVYLSLIIFYTVVFVLANVCRGILNNIEVTTIESSSALLYRDISRFVFYPQFILMFFVFLNCIGFDLSTLSFTNLQDDIDIAESDDQEIEIGVKLEDYKIKRTLRRSIRELRYYVIENKQVFWVIGGIVSAIILFFAGKFIFDLNRTVRVDQSFNHSNFNIALEDSIITTRDYQGNVIREGTNYLAVVVKVSNKSKSAKVLDTDNFWLDIGGEYIYPTLDRSGKFLDLGEPYYGEKIGVGETHKYVICYELSDKQLKGKYNIKILDSIEYKNNIANPRYKAISLSPKVSNDIKDNGTYKLEDYIVLNNTKLLSSSIKVNSYYLTRIYTYLYDNCFLDECNEKKDTISTKTDTRKVLMVLSDELSLDSNSNYMTYKKLSNFYEDFVTLEYGYGDSTMYSNVSDVSRTNDKSGNVVLEVDAGLMKADYINMIITIRNMRTKIVLKSAD
;
A
#
# COMPACT_ATOMS: atom_id res chain seq x y z
N MET A 1 -60.51 5.97 4.07
CA MET A 1 -59.61 6.26 2.94
C MET A 1 -59.74 5.12 1.96
N ILE A 2 -60.05 5.43 0.70
CA ILE A 2 -60.19 4.42 -0.36
C ILE A 2 -58.80 4.19 -0.95
N ILE A 3 -58.29 2.96 -0.90
CA ILE A 3 -57.04 2.58 -1.57
C ILE A 3 -57.39 1.55 -2.64
N ARG A 4 -57.05 1.86 -3.90
CA ARG A 4 -57.17 0.94 -5.03
C ARG A 4 -56.02 -0.06 -5.02
N LYS A 5 -56.29 -1.31 -5.39
CA LYS A 5 -55.22 -2.32 -5.54
C LYS A 5 -54.20 -1.83 -6.60
N PRO A 6 -52.89 -1.90 -6.33
CA PRO A 6 -51.87 -1.37 -7.26
C PRO A 6 -51.62 -2.29 -8.47
N PHE A 7 -52.30 -3.43 -8.58
CA PHE A 7 -52.01 -4.46 -9.60
C PHE A 7 -52.19 -3.94 -11.03
N LYS A 8 -53.23 -3.14 -11.29
CA LYS A 8 -53.45 -2.51 -12.61
C LYS A 8 -52.28 -1.63 -13.05
N PHE A 9 -51.70 -0.86 -12.12
CA PHE A 9 -50.52 -0.04 -12.39
C PHE A 9 -49.28 -0.91 -12.67
N LEU A 10 -49.05 -1.94 -11.85
CA LEU A 10 -47.90 -2.84 -11.99
C LEU A 10 -47.93 -3.64 -13.31
N ILE A 11 -49.10 -4.11 -13.73
CA ILE A 11 -49.29 -4.82 -15.01
C ILE A 11 -49.01 -3.88 -16.19
N LYS A 12 -49.58 -2.67 -16.17
CA LYS A 12 -49.40 -1.67 -17.24
C LYS A 12 -47.95 -1.23 -17.41
N HIS A 13 -47.19 -1.15 -16.31
CA HIS A 13 -45.80 -0.69 -16.32
C HIS A 13 -44.77 -1.81 -16.14
N PHE A 14 -45.17 -3.08 -16.27
CA PHE A 14 -44.32 -4.24 -15.95
C PHE A 14 -42.99 -4.24 -16.69
N LYS A 15 -42.97 -3.94 -18.00
CA LYS A 15 -41.74 -3.86 -18.80
C LYS A 15 -40.79 -2.78 -18.27
N ILE A 16 -41.33 -1.60 -17.96
CA ILE A 16 -40.56 -0.47 -17.42
C ILE A 16 -39.99 -0.81 -16.04
N ILE A 17 -40.77 -1.45 -15.17
CA ILE A 17 -40.32 -1.87 -13.85
C ILE A 17 -39.16 -2.88 -13.97
N ASN A 18 -39.25 -3.85 -14.87
CA ASN A 18 -38.15 -4.80 -15.09
C ASN A 18 -36.91 -4.15 -15.69
N VAL A 19 -37.06 -3.14 -16.57
CA VAL A 19 -35.92 -2.34 -17.05
C VAL A 19 -35.23 -1.61 -15.90
N ILE A 20 -35.99 -1.03 -14.97
CA ILE A 20 -35.43 -0.38 -13.77
C ILE A 20 -34.70 -1.41 -12.90
N ILE A 21 -35.30 -2.57 -12.65
CA ILE A 21 -34.65 -3.66 -11.90
C ILE A 21 -33.35 -4.08 -12.59
N LEU A 22 -33.36 -4.28 -13.90
CA LEU A 22 -32.19 -4.68 -14.68
C LEU A 22 -31.06 -3.65 -14.59
N LEU A 23 -31.36 -2.35 -14.61
CA LEU A 23 -30.37 -1.28 -14.43
C LEU A 23 -29.76 -1.31 -13.01
N LEU A 24 -30.59 -1.51 -11.98
CA LEU A 24 -30.11 -1.64 -10.60
C LEU A 24 -29.22 -2.89 -10.43
N MET A 25 -29.61 -4.02 -11.04
CA MET A 25 -28.79 -5.23 -11.07
C MET A 25 -27.46 -4.99 -11.79
N GLY A 26 -27.47 -4.26 -12.90
CA GLY A 26 -26.26 -3.86 -13.63
C GLY A 26 -25.29 -3.05 -12.76
N PHE A 27 -25.79 -2.12 -11.96
CA PHE A 27 -24.98 -1.38 -10.99
C PHE A 27 -24.36 -2.30 -9.92
N VAL A 28 -25.14 -3.21 -9.33
CA VAL A 28 -24.64 -4.18 -8.34
C VAL A 28 -23.58 -5.09 -8.97
N CYS A 29 -23.77 -5.50 -10.22
CA CYS A 29 -22.83 -6.34 -10.97
C CYS A 29 -21.52 -5.61 -11.23
N TYR A 30 -21.57 -4.36 -11.68
CA TYR A 30 -20.39 -3.51 -11.86
C TYR A 30 -19.58 -3.37 -10.56
N LYS A 31 -20.25 -3.04 -9.45
CA LYS A 31 -19.62 -2.93 -8.13
C LYS A 31 -19.03 -4.26 -7.65
N SER A 32 -19.73 -5.37 -7.87
CA SER A 32 -19.25 -6.72 -7.57
C SER A 32 -18.01 -7.09 -8.40
N GLY A 33 -17.95 -6.68 -9.67
CA GLY A 33 -16.79 -6.85 -10.54
C GLY A 33 -15.56 -6.10 -10.05
N MET A 34 -15.73 -4.86 -9.56
CA MET A 34 -14.64 -4.10 -8.93
C MET A 34 -14.11 -4.79 -7.68
N LEU A 35 -14.98 -5.38 -6.85
CA LEU A 35 -14.56 -6.19 -5.68
C LEU A 35 -13.75 -7.42 -6.11
N VAL A 36 -14.18 -8.13 -7.14
CA VAL A 36 -13.42 -9.29 -7.69
C VAL A 36 -12.05 -8.85 -8.17
N TYR A 37 -11.97 -7.73 -8.90
CA TYR A 37 -10.70 -7.17 -9.36
C TYR A 37 -9.79 -6.82 -8.19
N PHE A 38 -10.31 -6.11 -7.19
CA PHE A 38 -9.56 -5.76 -5.99
C PHE A 38 -8.97 -6.99 -5.31
N PHE A 39 -9.79 -7.98 -4.95
CA PHE A 39 -9.28 -9.16 -4.25
C PHE A 39 -8.34 -10.00 -5.12
N ARG A 40 -8.52 -10.01 -6.45
CA ARG A 40 -7.56 -10.65 -7.37
C ARG A 40 -6.21 -9.94 -7.33
N SER A 41 -6.21 -8.61 -7.44
CA SER A 41 -5.00 -7.77 -7.40
C SER A 41 -4.34 -7.83 -6.03
N PHE A 42 -5.12 -7.83 -4.95
CA PHE A 42 -4.63 -7.98 -3.59
C PHE A 42 -3.91 -9.31 -3.40
N VAL A 43 -4.48 -10.42 -3.91
CA VAL A 43 -3.82 -11.73 -3.86
C VAL A 43 -2.58 -11.78 -4.76
N SER A 44 -2.61 -11.21 -5.97
CA SER A 44 -1.43 -11.20 -6.85
C SER A 44 -0.30 -10.33 -6.31
N ASN A 45 -0.65 -9.24 -5.61
CA ASN A 45 0.27 -8.32 -4.96
C ASN A 45 0.63 -8.77 -3.53
N ARG A 46 0.59 -10.09 -3.28
CA ARG A 46 1.03 -10.71 -2.03
C ARG A 46 0.35 -10.12 -0.78
N TYR A 47 -0.94 -9.87 -0.88
CA TYR A 47 -1.80 -9.39 0.20
C TYR A 47 -1.46 -7.99 0.68
N VAL A 48 -0.94 -7.16 -0.24
CA VAL A 48 -0.67 -5.74 -0.02
C VAL A 48 -1.42 -4.90 -1.05
N THR A 49 -1.87 -3.73 -0.59
CA THR A 49 -2.52 -2.71 -1.43
C THR A 49 -1.98 -1.34 -1.06
N GLU A 50 -1.71 -0.53 -2.08
CA GLU A 50 -1.35 0.88 -1.89
C GLU A 50 -2.58 1.77 -1.72
N GLU A 51 -3.75 1.27 -2.14
CA GLU A 51 -5.02 1.99 -2.10
C GLU A 51 -5.52 2.24 -0.66
N VAL A 52 -6.11 3.41 -0.46
CA VAL A 52 -6.76 3.86 0.78
C VAL A 52 -8.27 3.99 0.59
N GLU A 53 -9.03 3.97 1.68
CA GLU A 53 -10.49 4.09 1.71
C GLU A 53 -11.24 3.01 0.90
N LEU A 54 -10.72 1.79 0.91
CA LEU A 54 -11.21 0.57 0.28
C LEU A 54 -12.71 0.38 0.47
N ALA A 55 -13.20 0.46 1.71
CA ALA A 55 -14.62 0.23 2.00
C ALA A 55 -15.54 1.27 1.35
N SER A 56 -15.10 2.53 1.32
CA SER A 56 -15.83 3.62 0.66
C SER A 56 -15.82 3.46 -0.86
N LYS A 57 -14.64 3.16 -1.42
CA LYS A 57 -14.40 3.01 -2.86
C LYS A 57 -15.18 1.86 -3.48
N TYR A 58 -15.07 0.66 -2.90
CA TYR A 58 -15.61 -0.56 -3.51
C TYR A 58 -17.07 -0.82 -3.16
N ILE A 59 -17.51 -0.51 -1.93
CA ILE A 59 -18.87 -0.81 -1.47
C ILE A 59 -19.67 0.48 -1.31
N GLY A 60 -19.14 1.43 -0.53
CA GLY A 60 -19.83 2.67 -0.19
C GLY A 60 -21.18 2.42 0.50
N PHE A 61 -21.98 3.49 0.68
CA PHE A 61 -23.33 3.36 1.25
C PHE A 61 -24.40 3.01 0.20
N ILE A 62 -24.09 3.22 -1.08
CA ILE A 62 -25.05 3.07 -2.18
C ILE A 62 -25.30 1.59 -2.50
N LEU A 63 -24.29 0.72 -2.47
CA LEU A 63 -24.44 -0.69 -2.85
C LEU A 63 -25.45 -1.46 -1.98
N PRO A 64 -25.43 -1.36 -0.64
CA PRO A 64 -26.45 -1.99 0.20
C PRO A 64 -27.86 -1.44 -0.04
N ILE A 65 -28.00 -0.12 -0.26
CA ILE A 65 -29.30 0.53 -0.53
C ILE A 65 -29.89 0.01 -1.83
N VAL A 66 -29.10 -0.04 -2.90
CA VAL A 66 -29.54 -0.56 -4.20
C VAL A 66 -29.92 -2.03 -4.11
N SER A 67 -29.19 -2.84 -3.35
CA SER A 67 -29.53 -4.26 -3.12
C SER A 67 -30.89 -4.42 -2.43
N LEU A 68 -31.19 -3.58 -1.44
CA LEU A 68 -32.51 -3.56 -0.78
C LEU A 68 -33.64 -3.12 -1.71
N LEU A 69 -33.39 -2.13 -2.59
CA LEU A 69 -34.39 -1.68 -3.57
C LEU A 69 -34.75 -2.80 -4.56
N ILE A 70 -33.78 -3.61 -5.00
CA ILE A 70 -34.03 -4.78 -5.86
C ILE A 70 -34.89 -5.81 -5.13
N VAL A 71 -34.61 -6.09 -3.86
CA VAL A 71 -35.42 -7.01 -3.05
C VAL A 71 -36.85 -6.50 -2.90
N ALA A 72 -37.04 -5.22 -2.56
CA ALA A 72 -38.36 -4.63 -2.40
C ALA A 72 -39.17 -4.67 -3.70
N ALA A 73 -38.56 -4.30 -4.84
CA ALA A 73 -39.21 -4.36 -6.15
C ALA A 73 -39.57 -5.81 -6.54
N SER A 74 -38.68 -6.76 -6.25
CA SER A 74 -38.91 -8.18 -6.54
C SER A 74 -40.03 -8.77 -5.68
N ILE A 75 -40.18 -8.36 -4.41
CA ILE A 75 -41.31 -8.76 -3.56
C ILE A 75 -42.63 -8.28 -4.15
N ILE A 76 -42.69 -7.04 -4.62
CA ILE A 76 -43.91 -6.46 -5.21
C ILE A 76 -44.33 -7.27 -6.45
N ILE A 77 -43.39 -7.61 -7.34
CA ILE A 77 -43.69 -8.40 -8.53
C ILE A 77 -44.01 -9.85 -8.19
N TYR A 78 -43.31 -10.45 -7.23
CA TYR A 78 -43.60 -11.80 -6.75
C TYR A 78 -45.05 -11.92 -6.25
N ILE A 79 -45.53 -10.94 -5.48
CA ILE A 79 -46.92 -10.91 -5.00
C ILE A 79 -47.90 -10.80 -6.18
N LEU A 80 -47.60 -9.98 -7.18
CA LEU A 80 -48.40 -9.87 -8.41
C LEU A 80 -48.46 -11.20 -9.18
N PHE A 81 -47.33 -11.87 -9.35
CA PHE A 81 -47.26 -13.11 -10.12
C PHE A 81 -47.97 -14.25 -9.41
N LYS A 82 -47.83 -14.32 -8.08
CA LYS A 82 -48.51 -15.30 -7.26
C LYS A 82 -50.03 -15.09 -7.21
N SER A 83 -50.50 -13.84 -7.19
CA SER A 83 -51.94 -13.55 -7.22
C SER A 83 -52.58 -13.82 -8.58
N LYS A 84 -51.77 -13.91 -9.64
CA LYS A 84 -52.19 -14.18 -11.03
C LYS A 84 -51.80 -15.56 -11.53
N ASP A 85 -51.35 -16.45 -10.64
CA ASP A 85 -50.94 -17.83 -10.96
C ASP A 85 -49.92 -17.92 -12.12
N LYS A 86 -48.97 -16.97 -12.15
CA LYS A 86 -47.85 -16.93 -13.10
C LYS A 86 -46.57 -17.46 -12.44
N ASN A 87 -45.57 -17.81 -13.27
CA ASN A 87 -44.29 -18.34 -12.82
C ASN A 87 -43.48 -17.32 -11.99
N ASP A 88 -43.57 -17.45 -10.67
CA ASP A 88 -43.02 -16.55 -9.65
C ASP A 88 -41.54 -16.84 -9.29
N LYS A 89 -40.99 -17.94 -9.81
CA LYS A 89 -39.68 -18.47 -9.42
C LYS A 89 -38.52 -17.50 -9.66
N VAL A 90 -38.55 -16.75 -10.76
CA VAL A 90 -37.49 -15.77 -11.08
C VAL A 90 -37.41 -14.69 -10.00
N TYR A 91 -38.54 -14.10 -9.62
CA TYR A 91 -38.59 -13.06 -8.59
C TYR A 91 -38.31 -13.62 -7.19
N LEU A 92 -38.73 -14.86 -6.90
CA LEU A 92 -38.33 -15.55 -5.67
C LEU A 92 -36.79 -15.74 -5.60
N SER A 93 -36.16 -16.16 -6.70
CA SER A 93 -34.69 -16.29 -6.78
C SER A 93 -33.98 -14.94 -6.61
N LEU A 94 -34.52 -13.85 -7.18
CA LEU A 94 -33.98 -12.50 -6.98
C LEU A 94 -34.06 -12.07 -5.52
N ILE A 95 -35.20 -12.30 -4.85
CA ILE A 95 -35.37 -11.97 -3.42
C ILE A 95 -34.31 -12.69 -2.59
N ILE A 96 -34.16 -14.01 -2.76
CA ILE A 96 -33.21 -14.81 -2.00
C ILE A 96 -31.78 -14.33 -2.27
N PHE A 97 -31.41 -14.21 -3.55
CA PHE A 97 -30.06 -13.88 -3.96
C PHE A 97 -29.64 -12.47 -3.51
N TYR A 98 -30.44 -11.44 -3.77
CA TYR A 98 -30.07 -10.06 -3.39
C TYR A 98 -30.14 -9.81 -1.88
N THR A 99 -30.91 -10.62 -1.13
CA THR A 99 -30.81 -10.65 0.33
C THR A 99 -29.44 -11.13 0.78
N VAL A 100 -28.92 -12.20 0.18
CA VAL A 100 -27.55 -12.70 0.45
C VAL A 100 -26.50 -11.67 0.04
N VAL A 101 -26.65 -11.02 -1.13
CA VAL A 101 -25.74 -9.95 -1.57
C VAL A 101 -25.71 -8.79 -0.58
N PHE A 102 -26.88 -8.36 -0.07
CA PHE A 102 -26.96 -7.30 0.94
C PHE A 102 -26.17 -7.66 2.21
N VAL A 103 -26.32 -8.88 2.73
CA VAL A 103 -25.58 -9.34 3.91
C VAL A 103 -24.08 -9.40 3.63
N LEU A 104 -23.68 -10.02 2.51
CA LEU A 104 -22.27 -10.15 2.13
C LEU A 104 -21.60 -8.80 1.86
N ALA A 105 -22.31 -7.82 1.29
CA ALA A 105 -21.78 -6.48 1.10
C ALA A 105 -21.43 -5.81 2.43
N ASN A 106 -22.26 -5.95 3.45
CA ASN A 106 -21.96 -5.40 4.78
C ASN A 106 -20.79 -6.12 5.45
N VAL A 107 -20.71 -7.45 5.32
CA VAL A 107 -19.57 -8.25 5.81
C VAL A 107 -18.27 -7.81 5.13
N CYS A 108 -18.27 -7.76 3.79
CA CYS A 108 -17.11 -7.32 2.99
C CYS A 108 -16.68 -5.89 3.35
N ARG A 109 -17.63 -5.01 3.70
CA ARG A 109 -17.32 -3.64 4.13
C ARG A 109 -16.53 -3.61 5.43
N GLY A 110 -16.92 -4.41 6.42
CA GLY A 110 -16.17 -4.56 7.67
C GLY A 110 -14.75 -5.08 7.43
N ILE A 111 -14.60 -6.04 6.52
CA ILE A 111 -13.30 -6.59 6.14
C ILE A 111 -12.44 -5.55 5.42
N LEU A 112 -12.99 -4.81 4.46
CA LEU A 112 -12.26 -3.78 3.72
C LEU A 112 -11.71 -2.70 4.67
N ASN A 113 -12.49 -2.30 5.66
CA ASN A 113 -12.00 -1.42 6.73
C ASN A 113 -10.86 -2.07 7.53
N ASN A 114 -10.93 -3.37 7.81
CA ASN A 114 -9.88 -4.07 8.56
C ASN A 114 -8.57 -4.21 7.77
N ILE A 115 -8.60 -4.39 6.45
CA ILE A 115 -7.36 -4.51 5.63
C ILE A 115 -6.47 -3.26 5.75
N GLU A 116 -7.09 -2.09 5.93
CA GLU A 116 -6.37 -0.80 6.00
C GLU A 116 -5.57 -0.63 7.29
N VAL A 117 -5.97 -1.31 8.36
CA VAL A 117 -5.40 -1.16 9.72
C VAL A 117 -4.80 -2.44 10.26
N THR A 118 -5.06 -3.59 9.64
CA THR A 118 -4.54 -4.88 10.08
C THR A 118 -4.12 -5.73 8.89
N THR A 119 -3.15 -6.63 9.07
CA THR A 119 -2.87 -7.67 8.07
C THR A 119 -3.96 -8.70 8.08
N ILE A 120 -4.41 -9.06 6.90
CA ILE A 120 -5.30 -10.20 6.71
C ILE A 120 -4.46 -11.41 6.32
N GLU A 121 -4.77 -12.55 6.91
CA GLU A 121 -4.16 -13.82 6.54
C GLU A 121 -4.43 -14.16 5.07
N SER A 122 -3.46 -14.77 4.41
CA SER A 122 -3.56 -15.18 3.01
C SER A 122 -4.78 -16.06 2.72
N SER A 123 -5.13 -16.95 3.66
CA SER A 123 -6.33 -17.82 3.59
C SER A 123 -7.63 -17.01 3.55
N SER A 124 -7.76 -16.03 4.43
CA SER A 124 -8.90 -15.12 4.50
C SER A 124 -9.03 -14.28 3.24
N ALA A 125 -7.91 -13.74 2.73
CA ALA A 125 -7.90 -12.98 1.48
C ALA A 125 -8.35 -13.81 0.26
N LEU A 126 -7.89 -15.07 0.17
CA LEU A 126 -8.32 -16.01 -0.86
C LEU A 126 -9.82 -16.33 -0.74
N LEU A 127 -10.33 -16.51 0.48
CA LEU A 127 -11.74 -16.74 0.74
C LEU A 127 -12.60 -15.57 0.27
N TYR A 128 -12.21 -14.33 0.57
CA TYR A 128 -12.95 -13.13 0.13
C TYR A 128 -12.90 -12.92 -1.38
N ARG A 129 -11.78 -13.26 -2.03
CA ARG A 129 -11.70 -13.34 -3.49
C ARG A 129 -12.73 -14.34 -4.04
N ASP A 130 -12.89 -15.49 -3.41
CA ASP A 130 -13.79 -16.52 -3.91
C ASP A 130 -15.26 -16.19 -3.60
N ILE A 131 -15.56 -15.57 -2.45
CA ILE A 131 -16.88 -15.02 -2.11
C ILE A 131 -17.29 -13.92 -3.10
N SER A 132 -16.39 -12.98 -3.41
CA SER A 132 -16.70 -11.91 -4.37
C SER A 132 -17.00 -12.47 -5.76
N ARG A 133 -16.31 -13.53 -6.19
CA ARG A 133 -16.63 -14.26 -7.43
C ARG A 133 -17.98 -14.96 -7.37
N PHE A 134 -18.29 -15.59 -6.24
CA PHE A 134 -19.58 -16.23 -6.00
C PHE A 134 -20.75 -15.24 -6.05
N VAL A 135 -20.54 -13.99 -5.59
CA VAL A 135 -21.53 -12.92 -5.71
C VAL A 135 -21.62 -12.41 -7.16
N PHE A 136 -20.50 -12.32 -7.87
CA PHE A 136 -20.44 -11.72 -9.20
C PHE A 136 -21.07 -12.58 -10.30
N TYR A 137 -20.67 -13.85 -10.44
CA TYR A 137 -21.07 -14.65 -11.61
C TYR A 137 -22.56 -15.01 -11.72
N PRO A 138 -23.27 -15.38 -10.64
CA PRO A 138 -24.69 -15.73 -10.72
C PRO A 138 -25.59 -14.55 -11.13
N GLN A 139 -25.12 -13.31 -10.97
CA GLN A 139 -25.88 -12.11 -11.36
C GLN A 139 -26.17 -12.09 -12.86
N PHE A 140 -25.25 -12.55 -13.71
CA PHE A 140 -25.46 -12.60 -15.16
C PHE A 140 -26.63 -13.51 -15.55
N ILE A 141 -26.77 -14.66 -14.89
CA ILE A 141 -27.85 -15.61 -15.13
C ILE A 141 -29.19 -14.98 -14.73
N LEU A 142 -29.25 -14.35 -13.56
CA LEU A 142 -30.48 -13.68 -13.09
C LEU A 142 -30.84 -12.47 -13.96
N MET A 143 -29.85 -11.68 -14.38
CA MET A 143 -30.04 -10.55 -15.29
C MET A 143 -30.59 -11.00 -16.63
N PHE A 144 -30.13 -12.15 -17.15
CA PHE A 144 -30.66 -12.73 -18.38
C PHE A 144 -32.16 -13.04 -18.26
N PHE A 145 -32.61 -13.67 -17.18
CA PHE A 145 -34.04 -13.93 -16.97
C PHE A 145 -34.88 -12.65 -16.81
N VAL A 146 -34.37 -11.64 -16.12
CA VAL A 146 -35.05 -10.33 -16.02
C VAL A 146 -35.10 -9.62 -17.37
N PHE A 147 -34.04 -9.73 -18.17
CA PHE A 147 -33.99 -9.18 -19.53
C PHE A 147 -35.05 -9.83 -20.44
N LEU A 148 -35.25 -11.15 -20.35
CA LEU A 148 -36.32 -11.83 -21.07
C LEU A 148 -37.71 -11.29 -20.67
N ASN A 149 -37.91 -10.99 -19.38
CA ASN A 149 -39.13 -10.34 -18.90
C ASN A 149 -39.27 -8.88 -19.38
N CYS A 150 -38.17 -8.16 -19.63
CA CYS A 150 -38.20 -6.81 -20.22
C CYS A 150 -38.73 -6.83 -21.66
N ILE A 151 -38.24 -7.77 -22.47
CA ILE A 151 -38.63 -7.89 -23.89
C ILE A 151 -39.99 -8.59 -24.05
N GLY A 152 -40.45 -9.31 -23.03
CA GLY A 152 -41.69 -10.09 -23.07
C GLY A 152 -41.52 -11.42 -23.81
N PHE A 153 -40.35 -12.05 -23.67
CA PHE A 153 -40.06 -13.35 -24.28
C PHE A 153 -40.30 -14.47 -23.26
N ASP A 154 -41.26 -15.35 -23.56
CA ASP A 154 -41.56 -16.50 -22.73
C ASP A 154 -40.76 -17.72 -23.18
N LEU A 155 -39.89 -18.22 -22.29
CA LEU A 155 -39.04 -19.38 -22.52
C LEU A 155 -39.82 -20.70 -22.67
N SER A 156 -41.02 -20.78 -22.09
CA SER A 156 -41.82 -22.01 -22.12
C SER A 156 -42.56 -22.19 -23.44
N THR A 157 -42.98 -21.08 -24.05
CA THR A 157 -43.70 -21.05 -25.32
C THR A 157 -42.82 -20.64 -26.51
N LEU A 158 -41.59 -20.20 -26.25
CA LEU A 158 -40.64 -19.65 -27.25
C LEU A 158 -41.27 -18.54 -28.11
N SER A 159 -42.11 -17.71 -27.50
CA SER A 159 -42.88 -16.67 -28.19
C SER A 159 -42.78 -15.32 -27.46
N PHE A 160 -43.07 -14.24 -28.19
CA PHE A 160 -43.18 -12.91 -27.59
C PHE A 160 -44.63 -12.67 -27.17
N THR A 161 -44.85 -12.51 -25.87
CA THR A 161 -46.13 -12.13 -25.30
C THR A 161 -46.01 -10.80 -24.56
N ASN A 162 -46.99 -9.90 -24.71
CA ASN A 162 -47.11 -8.81 -23.75
C ASN A 162 -47.82 -9.36 -22.51
N LEU A 163 -47.31 -9.05 -21.33
CA LEU A 163 -47.97 -9.42 -20.07
C LEU A 163 -49.44 -8.92 -20.00
N GLN A 164 -49.76 -7.86 -20.76
CA GLN A 164 -51.10 -7.30 -20.89
C GLN A 164 -52.03 -8.12 -21.79
N ASP A 165 -51.48 -8.90 -22.72
CA ASP A 165 -52.22 -9.85 -23.57
C ASP A 165 -52.39 -11.21 -22.86
N ASP A 166 -51.51 -11.51 -21.89
CA ASP A 166 -51.46 -12.75 -21.11
C ASP A 166 -52.19 -12.70 -19.76
N ILE A 167 -52.58 -11.50 -19.31
CA ILE A 167 -53.30 -11.25 -18.05
C ILE A 167 -54.44 -10.28 -18.34
N ASP A 168 -55.66 -10.80 -18.46
CA ASP A 168 -56.87 -9.97 -18.51
C ASP A 168 -56.95 -9.08 -17.28
N ILE A 169 -57.01 -7.75 -17.50
CA ILE A 169 -57.23 -6.77 -16.44
C ILE A 169 -58.69 -6.91 -16.00
N ALA A 170 -58.93 -7.64 -14.92
CA ALA A 170 -60.27 -7.82 -14.37
C ALA A 170 -60.69 -6.57 -13.57
N GLU A 171 -61.99 -6.27 -13.47
CA GLU A 171 -62.50 -5.20 -12.60
C GLU A 171 -62.05 -5.39 -11.13
N SER A 172 -61.76 -6.62 -10.71
CA SER A 172 -61.22 -6.96 -9.39
C SER A 172 -59.82 -6.39 -9.10
N ASP A 173 -59.07 -6.00 -10.14
CA ASP A 173 -57.72 -5.45 -10.05
C ASP A 173 -57.70 -3.93 -9.83
N ASP A 174 -58.85 -3.26 -9.99
CA ASP A 174 -59.09 -1.82 -9.72
C ASP A 174 -60.08 -1.63 -8.55
N GLN A 175 -60.41 -2.70 -7.83
CA GLN A 175 -61.38 -2.64 -6.71
C GLN A 175 -60.91 -1.71 -5.60
N GLU A 176 -61.85 -0.86 -5.20
CA GLU A 176 -61.73 0.08 -4.09
C GLU A 176 -61.88 -0.65 -2.76
N ILE A 177 -60.82 -0.64 -1.95
CA ILE A 177 -60.89 -1.14 -0.57
C ILE A 177 -61.34 0.04 0.30
N GLU A 178 -62.59 0.00 0.77
CA GLU A 178 -63.08 0.94 1.77
C GLU A 178 -62.43 0.64 3.13
N ILE A 179 -61.39 1.40 3.47
CA ILE A 179 -60.86 1.38 4.83
C ILE A 179 -61.64 2.44 5.62
N GLY A 180 -62.70 2.00 6.29
CA GLY A 180 -63.38 2.75 7.34
C GLY A 180 -62.47 2.87 8.55
N VAL A 181 -61.69 3.95 8.62
CA VAL A 181 -60.75 4.21 9.72
C VAL A 181 -61.27 5.34 10.60
N LYS A 182 -61.95 4.98 11.69
CA LYS A 182 -61.66 5.60 12.99
C LYS A 182 -60.39 4.91 13.51
N LEU A 183 -59.30 5.65 13.63
CA LEU A 183 -57.99 5.13 14.06
C LEU A 183 -58.05 4.77 15.54
N GLU A 184 -58.33 3.51 15.84
CA GLU A 184 -58.08 2.91 17.14
C GLU A 184 -56.87 1.97 17.04
N ASP A 185 -55.84 2.27 17.83
CA ASP A 185 -54.52 1.63 17.93
C ASP A 185 -54.56 0.09 18.06
N TYR A 186 -55.70 -0.43 18.55
CA TYR A 186 -56.00 -1.85 18.66
C TYR A 186 -56.11 -2.57 17.30
N LYS A 187 -56.64 -1.92 16.25
CA LYS A 187 -56.83 -2.54 14.93
C LYS A 187 -55.51 -2.72 14.18
N ILE A 188 -54.54 -1.81 14.33
CA ILE A 188 -53.20 -1.95 13.72
C ILE A 188 -52.46 -3.13 14.35
N LYS A 189 -52.48 -3.24 15.70
CA LYS A 189 -51.96 -4.43 16.40
C LYS A 189 -52.67 -5.72 15.98
N ARG A 190 -53.98 -5.66 15.67
CA ARG A 190 -54.77 -6.81 15.19
C ARG A 190 -54.39 -7.22 13.76
N THR A 191 -54.15 -6.28 12.85
CA THR A 191 -53.73 -6.56 11.47
C THR A 191 -52.28 -7.07 11.40
N LEU A 192 -51.40 -6.53 12.25
CA LEU A 192 -50.02 -7.04 12.42
C LEU A 192 -50.02 -8.46 13.00
N ARG A 193 -50.80 -8.73 14.05
CA ARG A 193 -50.95 -10.08 14.61
C ARG A 193 -51.58 -11.05 13.62
N ARG A 194 -52.53 -10.59 12.79
CA ARG A 194 -53.12 -11.38 11.70
C ARG A 194 -52.07 -11.70 10.63
N SER A 195 -51.27 -10.73 10.22
CA SER A 195 -50.18 -10.92 9.24
C SER A 195 -49.08 -11.84 9.76
N ILE A 196 -48.69 -11.70 11.04
CA ILE A 196 -47.74 -12.61 11.72
C ILE A 196 -48.30 -14.03 11.79
N ARG A 197 -49.60 -14.16 12.04
CA ARG A 197 -50.26 -15.47 12.11
C ARG A 197 -50.39 -16.12 10.73
N GLU A 198 -50.71 -15.36 9.70
CA GLU A 198 -50.74 -15.83 8.30
C GLU A 198 -49.32 -16.19 7.81
N LEU A 199 -48.30 -15.42 8.19
CA LEU A 199 -46.89 -15.74 7.91
C LEU A 199 -46.41 -16.97 8.69
N ARG A 200 -46.85 -17.15 9.95
CA ARG A 200 -46.60 -18.36 10.74
C ARG A 200 -47.25 -19.59 10.10
N TYR A 201 -48.48 -19.48 9.61
CA TYR A 201 -49.12 -20.57 8.88
C TYR A 201 -48.40 -20.86 7.56
N TYR A 202 -47.94 -19.84 6.84
CA TYR A 202 -47.14 -20.01 5.63
C TYR A 202 -45.80 -20.73 5.86
N VAL A 203 -45.11 -20.45 6.97
CA VAL A 203 -43.88 -21.14 7.38
C VAL A 203 -44.15 -22.59 7.79
N ILE A 204 -45.27 -22.84 8.48
CA ILE A 204 -45.68 -24.19 8.89
C ILE A 204 -46.10 -25.04 7.68
N GLU A 205 -46.81 -24.44 6.73
CA GLU A 205 -47.30 -25.07 5.51
C GLU A 205 -46.16 -25.37 4.52
N ASN A 206 -45.19 -24.47 4.40
CA ASN A 206 -43.99 -24.63 3.56
C ASN A 206 -42.75 -25.05 4.37
N LYS A 207 -42.93 -25.84 5.44
CA LYS A 207 -41.85 -26.18 6.38
C LYS A 207 -40.59 -26.70 5.69
N GLN A 208 -40.75 -27.53 4.65
CA GLN A 208 -39.62 -28.11 3.92
C GLN A 208 -38.75 -27.07 3.22
N VAL A 209 -39.35 -26.00 2.67
CA VAL A 209 -38.61 -24.91 2.02
C VAL A 209 -37.76 -24.15 3.04
N PHE A 210 -38.31 -23.87 4.23
CA PHE A 210 -37.57 -23.21 5.30
C PHE A 210 -36.50 -24.11 5.94
N TRP A 211 -36.71 -25.42 6.01
CA TRP A 211 -35.68 -26.39 6.41
C TRP A 211 -34.50 -26.44 5.41
N VAL A 212 -34.78 -26.37 4.11
CA VAL A 212 -33.74 -26.35 3.07
C VAL A 212 -32.96 -25.03 3.10
N ILE A 213 -33.65 -23.89 3.19
CA ILE A 213 -33.01 -22.57 3.32
C ILE A 213 -32.17 -22.50 4.59
N GLY A 214 -32.72 -22.93 5.73
CA GLY A 214 -32.01 -22.97 7.01
C GLY A 214 -30.82 -23.92 6.99
N GLY A 215 -30.94 -25.07 6.32
CA GLY A 215 -29.85 -26.03 6.13
C GLY A 215 -28.71 -25.47 5.29
N ILE A 216 -29.02 -24.76 4.19
CA ILE A 216 -28.01 -24.10 3.35
C ILE A 216 -27.29 -22.99 4.13
N VAL A 217 -28.04 -22.14 4.86
CA VAL A 217 -27.46 -21.08 5.69
C VAL A 217 -26.59 -21.67 6.81
N SER A 218 -27.04 -22.74 7.47
CA SER A 218 -26.30 -23.43 8.52
C SER A 218 -25.03 -24.12 8.00
N ALA A 219 -25.09 -24.79 6.84
CA ALA A 219 -23.92 -25.41 6.22
C ALA A 219 -22.86 -24.37 5.85
N ILE A 220 -23.28 -23.20 5.37
CA ILE A 220 -22.40 -22.07 5.10
C ILE A 220 -21.76 -21.56 6.39
N ILE A 221 -22.54 -21.37 7.46
CA ILE A 221 -22.02 -20.94 8.79
C ILE A 221 -21.05 -21.97 9.36
N LEU A 222 -21.36 -23.26 9.29
CA LEU A 222 -20.51 -24.36 9.78
C LEU A 222 -19.23 -24.50 8.96
N PHE A 223 -19.28 -24.29 7.64
CA PHE A 223 -18.09 -24.24 6.79
C PHE A 223 -17.16 -23.08 7.19
N PHE A 224 -17.72 -21.90 7.47
CA PHE A 224 -16.96 -20.75 7.97
C PHE A 224 -16.40 -20.96 9.38
N ALA A 225 -17.18 -21.54 10.30
CA ALA A 225 -16.73 -21.86 11.66
C ALA A 225 -15.62 -22.93 11.67
N GLY A 226 -15.74 -23.96 10.83
CA GLY A 226 -14.72 -25.02 10.69
C GLY A 226 -13.40 -24.50 10.13
N LYS A 227 -13.45 -23.60 9.14
CA LYS A 227 -12.27 -22.91 8.61
C LYS A 227 -11.61 -22.01 9.66
N PHE A 228 -12.41 -21.22 10.39
CA PHE A 228 -11.93 -20.34 11.46
C PHE A 228 -11.19 -21.10 12.58
N ILE A 229 -11.67 -22.28 12.97
CA ILE A 229 -11.00 -23.13 13.98
C ILE A 229 -9.71 -23.76 13.42
N PHE A 230 -9.68 -24.13 12.13
CA PHE A 230 -8.51 -24.73 11.49
C PHE A 230 -7.38 -23.74 11.21
N ASP A 231 -7.69 -22.46 11.01
CA ASP A 231 -6.73 -21.41 10.66
C ASP A 231 -5.93 -20.85 11.86
N LEU A 232 -6.33 -21.13 13.11
CA LEU A 232 -5.64 -20.68 14.34
C LEU A 232 -4.22 -21.25 14.53
N ASN A 233 -3.76 -22.18 13.68
CA ASN A 233 -2.54 -22.98 13.90
C ASN A 233 -1.44 -22.82 12.82
N ARG A 234 -1.43 -21.74 12.02
CA ARG A 234 -0.37 -21.54 11.02
C ARG A 234 0.54 -20.35 11.31
N THR A 235 1.81 -20.65 11.56
CA THR A 235 2.91 -19.68 11.45
C THR A 235 3.11 -19.31 9.98
N VAL A 236 2.77 -18.07 9.62
CA VAL A 236 2.91 -17.56 8.26
C VAL A 236 4.36 -17.12 8.04
N ARG A 237 5.03 -17.73 7.04
CA ARG A 237 6.25 -17.19 6.43
C ARG A 237 5.85 -15.98 5.59
N VAL A 238 6.21 -14.78 6.02
CA VAL A 238 5.92 -13.55 5.28
C VAL A 238 7.14 -13.13 4.50
N ASP A 239 7.22 -13.56 3.25
CA ASP A 239 8.19 -13.01 2.30
C ASP A 239 7.66 -11.68 1.74
N GLN A 240 8.34 -10.62 2.16
CA GLN A 240 8.56 -9.35 1.45
C GLN A 240 7.64 -8.13 1.71
N SER A 241 6.52 -8.23 2.42
CA SER A 241 5.80 -7.03 2.92
C SER A 241 4.64 -7.38 3.86
N PHE A 242 4.38 -6.58 4.90
CA PHE A 242 3.30 -6.78 5.87
C PHE A 242 2.75 -5.44 6.37
N ASN A 243 1.47 -5.42 6.76
CA ASN A 243 0.95 -4.31 7.54
C ASN A 243 1.34 -4.49 9.02
N HIS A 244 1.73 -3.43 9.70
CA HIS A 244 1.89 -3.41 11.14
C HIS A 244 1.40 -2.08 11.68
N SER A 245 0.41 -2.15 12.55
CA SER A 245 -0.31 -0.98 13.06
C SER A 245 -0.86 -0.11 11.91
N ASN A 246 -0.27 1.06 11.68
CA ASN A 246 -0.71 2.05 10.69
C ASN A 246 0.16 2.06 9.42
N PHE A 247 1.12 1.14 9.34
CA PHE A 247 2.15 1.14 8.31
C PHE A 247 2.07 -0.12 7.46
N ASN A 248 2.35 0.04 6.17
CA ASN A 248 2.81 -1.06 5.34
C ASN A 248 4.35 -1.08 5.37
N ILE A 249 4.92 -2.24 5.65
CA ILE A 249 6.36 -2.39 5.90
C ILE A 249 6.89 -3.51 5.02
N ALA A 250 7.96 -3.24 4.28
CA ALA A 250 8.64 -4.21 3.43
C ALA A 250 10.15 -4.16 3.68
N LEU A 251 10.79 -5.32 3.80
CA LEU A 251 12.25 -5.41 3.92
C LEU A 251 12.81 -5.59 2.52
N GLU A 252 13.63 -4.64 2.09
CA GLU A 252 14.18 -4.61 0.73
C GLU A 252 15.61 -5.16 0.65
N ASP A 253 16.45 -4.84 1.63
CA ASP A 253 17.86 -5.22 1.63
C ASP A 253 18.41 -5.35 3.06
N SER A 254 19.51 -6.08 3.22
CA SER A 254 20.21 -6.16 4.50
C SER A 254 21.68 -6.50 4.31
N ILE A 255 22.53 -5.91 5.16
CA ILE A 255 23.97 -6.16 5.15
C ILE A 255 24.54 -6.25 6.56
N ILE A 256 25.65 -6.97 6.71
CA ILE A 256 26.50 -6.91 7.90
C ILE A 256 27.79 -6.20 7.54
N THR A 257 28.19 -5.24 8.35
CA THR A 257 29.41 -4.45 8.16
C THR A 257 30.00 -3.99 9.49
N THR A 258 31.30 -3.74 9.56
CA THR A 258 31.95 -2.98 10.64
C THR A 258 32.16 -1.51 10.28
N ARG A 259 31.86 -1.14 9.02
CA ARG A 259 32.17 0.15 8.40
C ARG A 259 30.93 0.97 8.06
N ASP A 260 31.10 2.29 8.10
CA ASP A 260 30.10 3.25 7.63
C ASP A 260 30.11 3.43 6.10
N TYR A 261 29.24 4.32 5.62
CA TYR A 261 29.10 4.69 4.21
C TYR A 261 30.35 5.32 3.60
N GLN A 262 31.31 5.78 4.39
CA GLN A 262 32.61 6.30 3.95
C GLN A 262 33.73 5.26 4.05
N GLY A 263 33.42 4.05 4.51
CA GLY A 263 34.40 2.98 4.69
C GLY A 263 35.19 3.08 6.00
N ASN A 264 34.85 4.00 6.90
CA ASN A 264 35.48 4.11 8.20
C ASN A 264 34.93 3.06 9.16
N VAL A 265 35.79 2.50 10.02
CA VAL A 265 35.34 1.60 11.09
C VAL A 265 34.48 2.41 12.07
N ILE A 266 33.23 1.98 12.30
CA ILE A 266 32.30 2.71 13.17
C ILE A 266 32.73 2.59 14.62
N ARG A 267 33.04 1.36 15.05
CA ARG A 267 33.53 1.03 16.39
C ARG A 267 34.28 -0.28 16.37
N GLU A 268 35.48 -0.28 16.95
CA GLU A 268 36.30 -1.49 17.09
C GLU A 268 35.55 -2.59 17.85
N GLY A 269 35.65 -3.82 17.35
CA GLY A 269 35.01 -5.01 17.93
C GLY A 269 33.48 -5.06 17.86
N THR A 270 32.84 -4.16 17.10
CA THR A 270 31.38 -4.12 16.94
C THR A 270 31.00 -4.32 15.48
N ASN A 271 30.03 -5.20 15.23
CA ASN A 271 29.44 -5.42 13.91
C ASN A 271 28.06 -4.78 13.85
N TYR A 272 27.64 -4.38 12.65
CA TYR A 272 26.38 -3.70 12.43
C TYR A 272 25.58 -4.45 11.38
N LEU A 273 24.36 -4.86 11.74
CA LEU A 273 23.38 -5.30 10.76
C LEU A 273 22.52 -4.11 10.37
N ALA A 274 22.68 -3.62 9.14
CA ALA A 274 21.84 -2.57 8.57
C ALA A 274 20.76 -3.21 7.70
N VAL A 275 19.49 -2.87 7.96
CA VAL A 275 18.32 -3.39 7.26
C VAL A 275 17.59 -2.23 6.59
N VAL A 276 17.37 -2.33 5.28
CA VAL A 276 16.58 -1.36 4.52
C VAL A 276 15.12 -1.76 4.57
N VAL A 277 14.30 -0.90 5.17
CA VAL A 277 12.89 -1.09 5.41
C VAL A 277 12.11 0.00 4.68
N LYS A 278 11.31 -0.39 3.70
CA LYS A 278 10.32 0.49 3.07
C LYS A 278 9.10 0.59 3.98
N VAL A 279 8.73 1.80 4.36
CA VAL A 279 7.63 2.09 5.28
C VAL A 279 6.67 3.08 4.64
N SER A 280 5.41 2.69 4.51
CA SER A 280 4.34 3.54 4.00
C SER A 280 3.29 3.79 5.08
N ASN A 281 3.01 5.06 5.41
CA ASN A 281 1.95 5.40 6.36
C ASN A 281 0.58 5.35 5.65
N LYS A 282 -0.29 4.45 6.08
CA LYS A 282 -1.65 4.28 5.53
C LYS A 282 -2.74 4.90 6.40
N SER A 283 -2.38 5.49 7.53
CA SER A 283 -3.35 6.11 8.44
C SER A 283 -3.74 7.53 8.02
N LYS A 284 -4.82 8.03 8.60
CA LYS A 284 -5.36 9.38 8.36
C LYS A 284 -4.59 10.50 9.06
N SER A 285 -3.48 10.19 9.72
CA SER A 285 -2.68 11.15 10.48
C SER A 285 -1.20 10.78 10.42
N ALA A 286 -0.30 11.73 10.62
CA ALA A 286 1.12 11.42 10.75
C ALA A 286 1.36 10.52 11.98
N LYS A 287 2.19 9.48 11.84
CA LYS A 287 2.47 8.48 12.89
C LYS A 287 3.97 8.22 13.02
N VAL A 288 4.39 7.85 14.22
CA VAL A 288 5.74 7.36 14.50
C VAL A 288 5.74 5.84 14.32
N LEU A 289 6.78 5.30 13.68
CA LEU A 289 6.99 3.87 13.59
C LEU A 289 7.56 3.37 14.92
N ASP A 290 6.86 2.46 15.57
CA ASP A 290 7.31 1.86 16.83
C ASP A 290 8.37 0.77 16.55
N THR A 291 9.63 1.20 16.45
CA THR A 291 10.78 0.32 16.22
C THR A 291 11.15 -0.50 17.44
N ASP A 292 10.65 -0.17 18.64
CA ASP A 292 10.92 -0.94 19.85
C ASP A 292 10.31 -2.34 19.76
N ASN A 293 9.37 -2.55 18.84
CA ASN A 293 8.80 -3.86 18.54
C ASN A 293 9.60 -4.68 17.52
N PHE A 294 10.71 -4.18 16.96
CA PHE A 294 11.45 -4.82 15.86
C PHE A 294 12.69 -5.56 16.36
N TRP A 295 12.48 -6.69 17.02
CA TRP A 295 13.56 -7.39 17.73
C TRP A 295 14.22 -8.40 16.83
N LEU A 296 15.53 -8.49 16.92
CA LEU A 296 16.27 -9.55 16.27
C LEU A 296 16.48 -10.70 17.27
N ASP A 297 16.01 -11.90 16.92
CA ASP A 297 16.12 -13.10 17.77
C ASP A 297 17.38 -13.90 17.44
N ILE A 298 18.34 -13.90 18.37
CA ILE A 298 19.58 -14.67 18.28
C ILE A 298 19.59 -15.71 19.39
N GLY A 299 18.94 -16.85 19.14
CA GLY A 299 19.01 -17.98 20.08
C GLY A 299 18.38 -17.65 21.43
N GLY A 300 17.28 -16.87 21.43
CA GLY A 300 16.57 -16.47 22.64
C GLY A 300 17.01 -15.12 23.23
N GLU A 301 18.10 -14.53 22.74
CA GLU A 301 18.47 -13.14 23.03
C GLU A 301 17.75 -12.20 22.06
N TYR A 302 17.15 -11.13 22.59
CA TYR A 302 16.48 -10.09 21.81
C TYR A 302 17.36 -8.86 21.69
N ILE A 303 17.71 -8.51 20.45
CA ILE A 303 18.50 -7.31 20.14
C ILE A 303 17.59 -6.27 19.51
N TYR A 304 17.63 -5.06 20.05
CA TYR A 304 16.81 -3.93 19.61
C TYR A 304 17.57 -3.07 18.58
N PRO A 305 16.84 -2.35 17.71
CA PRO A 305 17.46 -1.38 16.81
C PRO A 305 18.22 -0.28 17.55
N THR A 306 19.30 0.18 16.95
CA THR A 306 20.16 1.28 17.43
C THR A 306 20.03 2.44 16.45
N LEU A 307 18.97 3.24 16.60
CA LEU A 307 18.54 4.24 15.61
C LEU A 307 19.56 5.37 15.38
N ASP A 308 20.31 5.77 16.40
CA ASP A 308 21.37 6.79 16.30
C ASP A 308 22.53 6.36 15.39
N ARG A 309 22.66 5.06 15.11
CA ARG A 309 23.64 4.50 14.17
C ARG A 309 23.15 4.44 12.73
N SER A 310 21.85 4.63 12.47
CA SER A 310 21.29 4.57 11.12
C SER A 310 21.96 5.56 10.15
N GLY A 311 22.37 6.74 10.65
CA GLY A 311 23.13 7.75 9.88
C GLY A 311 24.49 7.30 9.38
N LYS A 312 25.02 6.14 9.82
CA LYS A 312 26.26 5.55 9.31
C LYS A 312 26.07 4.77 8.01
N PHE A 313 24.87 4.73 7.45
CA PHE A 313 24.53 3.92 6.28
C PHE A 313 23.78 4.69 5.19
N LEU A 314 24.16 5.94 4.95
CA LEU A 314 23.49 6.84 4.00
C LEU A 314 23.46 6.29 2.57
N ASP A 315 24.44 5.49 2.16
CA ASP A 315 24.46 4.85 0.84
C ASP A 315 23.33 3.81 0.67
N LEU A 316 22.70 3.32 1.75
CA LEU A 316 21.61 2.33 1.69
C LEU A 316 20.21 2.93 1.71
N GLY A 317 20.01 4.11 2.30
CA GLY A 317 18.69 4.69 2.49
C GLY A 317 18.64 5.73 3.62
N GLU A 318 17.45 6.28 3.80
CA GLU A 318 17.20 7.37 4.75
C GLU A 318 17.40 6.87 6.19
N PRO A 319 18.16 7.56 7.05
CA PRO A 319 18.27 7.14 8.43
C PRO A 319 16.97 7.45 9.19
N TYR A 320 16.44 6.47 9.92
CA TYR A 320 15.27 6.69 10.79
C TYR A 320 15.70 7.02 12.21
N TYR A 321 15.17 8.12 12.76
CA TYR A 321 15.47 8.60 14.11
C TYR A 321 14.22 8.67 15.02
N GLY A 322 13.09 8.10 14.60
CA GLY A 322 11.84 8.15 15.36
C GLY A 322 10.94 9.34 15.00
N GLU A 323 11.18 9.98 13.86
CA GLU A 323 10.34 11.03 13.35
C GLU A 323 8.95 10.53 12.91
N LYS A 324 8.01 11.47 12.78
CA LYS A 324 6.66 11.18 12.27
C LYS A 324 6.70 11.08 10.75
N ILE A 325 6.10 10.02 10.22
CA ILE A 325 5.90 9.80 8.79
C ILE A 325 4.54 10.41 8.42
N GLY A 326 4.50 11.28 7.40
CA GLY A 326 3.29 11.96 6.95
C GLY A 326 2.25 11.02 6.34
N VAL A 327 1.03 11.54 6.12
CA VAL A 327 -0.09 10.73 5.62
C VAL A 327 0.14 10.32 4.16
N GLY A 328 0.10 9.02 3.86
CA GLY A 328 0.30 8.50 2.51
C GLY A 328 1.76 8.47 2.05
N GLU A 329 2.68 9.05 2.84
CA GLU A 329 4.11 9.07 2.52
C GLU A 329 4.72 7.67 2.60
N THR A 330 5.74 7.47 1.78
CA THR A 330 6.51 6.22 1.70
C THR A 330 7.99 6.54 1.71
N HIS A 331 8.69 6.00 2.69
CA HIS A 331 10.12 6.21 2.90
C HIS A 331 10.86 4.89 2.88
N LYS A 332 12.14 4.92 2.52
CA LYS A 332 13.04 3.76 2.61
C LYS A 332 14.06 4.01 3.70
N TYR A 333 13.74 3.53 4.89
CA TYR A 333 14.55 3.74 6.06
C TYR A 333 15.61 2.68 6.25
N VAL A 334 16.76 3.06 6.80
CA VAL A 334 17.75 2.13 7.33
C VAL A 334 17.54 2.00 8.83
N ILE A 335 17.37 0.76 9.28
CA ILE A 335 17.31 0.39 10.69
C ILE A 335 18.55 -0.46 10.99
N CYS A 336 19.33 -0.04 11.97
CA CYS A 336 20.59 -0.68 12.34
C CYS A 336 20.47 -1.48 13.64
N TYR A 337 21.22 -2.58 13.77
CA TYR A 337 21.41 -3.35 15.00
C TYR A 337 22.91 -3.50 15.30
N GLU A 338 23.33 -3.20 16.53
CA GLU A 338 24.69 -3.51 17.00
C GLU A 338 24.80 -4.98 17.42
N LEU A 339 25.83 -5.66 16.93
CA LEU A 339 26.08 -7.09 17.13
C LEU A 339 27.52 -7.32 17.59
N SER A 340 27.69 -8.20 18.57
CA SER A 340 29.00 -8.77 18.92
C SER A 340 29.41 -9.88 17.95
N ASP A 341 30.69 -10.25 17.94
CA ASP A 341 31.20 -11.34 17.07
C ASP A 341 30.47 -12.67 17.31
N LYS A 342 30.04 -12.94 18.54
CA LYS A 342 29.28 -14.17 18.90
C LYS A 342 27.86 -14.19 18.33
N GLN A 343 27.34 -13.02 17.95
CA GLN A 343 26.00 -12.82 17.43
C GLN A 343 25.97 -12.83 15.89
N LEU A 344 27.12 -12.98 15.23
CA LEU A 344 27.21 -13.11 13.77
C LEU A 344 26.61 -14.44 13.29
N LYS A 345 25.63 -14.34 12.38
CA LYS A 345 24.95 -15.48 11.76
C LYS A 345 24.72 -15.18 10.29
N GLY A 346 24.70 -16.22 9.46
CA GLY A 346 24.34 -16.09 8.04
C GLY A 346 22.86 -15.80 7.80
N LYS A 347 22.01 -16.03 8.81
CA LYS A 347 20.57 -15.75 8.76
C LYS A 347 20.07 -15.21 10.09
N TYR A 348 19.14 -14.27 10.01
CA TYR A 348 18.48 -13.65 11.16
C TYR A 348 16.97 -13.72 11.02
N ASN A 349 16.27 -13.64 12.15
CA ASN A 349 14.83 -13.45 12.17
C ASN A 349 14.52 -12.16 12.93
N ILE A 350 13.89 -11.21 12.26
CA ILE A 350 13.28 -10.05 12.94
C ILE A 350 11.88 -10.47 13.36
N LYS A 351 11.61 -10.41 14.66
CA LYS A 351 10.30 -10.58 15.27
C LYS A 351 9.69 -9.22 15.50
N ILE A 352 8.46 -9.06 15.02
CA ILE A 352 7.67 -7.85 15.16
C ILE A 352 6.42 -8.23 15.92
N LEU A 353 6.21 -7.60 17.09
CA LEU A 353 5.01 -7.83 17.89
C LEU A 353 3.77 -7.46 17.09
N ASP A 354 2.82 -8.38 16.95
CA ASP A 354 1.61 -8.16 16.15
C ASP A 354 0.38 -7.95 17.05
N SER A 355 0.19 -8.85 18.02
CA SER A 355 -0.90 -8.77 18.98
C SER A 355 -0.55 -9.51 20.27
N ILE A 356 -1.29 -9.24 21.34
CA ILE A 356 -1.17 -9.94 22.62
C ILE A 356 -2.49 -10.66 22.88
N GLU A 357 -2.46 -11.99 22.96
CA GLU A 357 -3.61 -12.80 23.33
C GLU A 357 -3.54 -13.18 24.80
N TYR A 358 -4.62 -12.94 25.54
CA TYR A 358 -4.71 -13.39 26.93
C TYR A 358 -5.40 -14.76 26.97
N LYS A 359 -4.65 -15.79 27.35
CA LYS A 359 -5.20 -17.11 27.69
C LYS A 359 -5.01 -17.35 29.17
N ASN A 360 -6.10 -17.57 29.91
CA ASN A 360 -6.09 -17.79 31.36
C ASN A 360 -5.32 -16.69 32.13
N ASN A 361 -5.53 -15.41 31.80
CA ASN A 361 -4.80 -14.26 32.33
C ASN A 361 -3.28 -14.25 32.07
N ILE A 362 -2.77 -15.14 31.21
CA ILE A 362 -1.38 -15.13 30.74
C ILE A 362 -1.33 -14.46 29.37
N ALA A 363 -0.54 -13.39 29.27
CA ALA A 363 -0.26 -12.71 28.02
C ALA A 363 0.61 -13.60 27.12
N ASN A 364 0.06 -13.97 25.95
CA ASN A 364 0.74 -14.72 24.91
C ASN A 364 0.93 -13.81 23.69
N PRO A 365 2.10 -13.18 23.53
CA PRO A 365 2.37 -12.33 22.39
C PRO A 365 2.47 -13.17 21.10
N ARG A 366 1.81 -12.68 20.05
CA ARG A 366 1.94 -13.19 18.68
C ARG A 366 2.88 -12.28 17.91
N TYR A 367 3.80 -12.91 17.17
CA TYR A 367 4.83 -12.21 16.40
C TYR A 367 4.71 -12.51 14.92
N LYS A 368 4.98 -11.49 14.11
CA LYS A 368 5.39 -11.66 12.72
C LYS A 368 6.91 -11.89 12.71
N ALA A 369 7.36 -12.96 12.06
CA ALA A 369 8.78 -13.26 11.94
C ALA A 369 9.21 -13.13 10.48
N ILE A 370 10.31 -12.41 10.26
CA ILE A 370 10.85 -12.14 8.94
C ILE A 370 12.28 -12.62 8.90
N SER A 371 12.56 -13.55 7.99
CA SER A 371 13.91 -14.08 7.82
C SER A 371 14.74 -13.17 6.92
N LEU A 372 15.94 -12.86 7.37
CA LEU A 372 16.95 -12.07 6.65
C LEU A 372 18.17 -12.95 6.35
N SER A 373 18.80 -12.70 5.21
CA SER A 373 20.08 -13.32 4.83
C SER A 373 21.02 -12.19 4.37
N PRO A 374 21.65 -11.48 5.30
CA PRO A 374 22.40 -10.28 4.99
C PRO A 374 23.69 -10.60 4.24
N LYS A 375 24.12 -9.67 3.39
CA LYS A 375 25.42 -9.74 2.71
C LYS A 375 26.51 -9.17 3.62
N VAL A 376 27.62 -9.89 3.77
CA VAL A 376 28.77 -9.41 4.54
C VAL A 376 29.62 -8.48 3.67
N SER A 377 29.99 -7.32 4.20
CA SER A 377 30.70 -6.26 3.47
C SER A 377 31.70 -5.52 4.36
N ASN A 378 32.74 -6.22 4.82
CA ASN A 378 33.73 -5.66 5.75
C ASN A 378 34.99 -5.11 5.08
N ASP A 379 35.39 -5.66 3.93
CA ASP A 379 36.68 -5.33 3.31
C ASP A 379 36.54 -4.23 2.25
N ILE A 380 37.45 -3.26 2.28
CA ILE A 380 37.56 -2.24 1.24
C ILE A 380 38.15 -2.88 -0.01
N LYS A 381 37.43 -2.73 -1.13
CA LYS A 381 37.86 -3.14 -2.46
C LYS A 381 38.24 -1.92 -3.26
N ASP A 382 39.47 -1.91 -3.77
CA ASP A 382 39.92 -0.88 -4.68
C ASP A 382 39.29 -1.08 -6.06
N ASN A 383 38.63 -0.05 -6.57
CA ASN A 383 37.91 -0.02 -7.85
C ASN A 383 38.74 0.63 -8.97
N GLY A 384 40.05 0.76 -8.76
CA GLY A 384 41.00 1.32 -9.71
C GLY A 384 41.50 2.73 -9.36
N THR A 385 42.51 3.14 -10.12
CA THR A 385 43.11 4.49 -10.10
C THR A 385 42.92 5.11 -11.47
N TYR A 386 42.37 6.32 -11.50
CA TYR A 386 41.96 7.06 -12.69
C TYR A 386 42.68 8.41 -12.74
N LYS A 387 42.75 9.01 -13.93
CA LYS A 387 43.28 10.35 -14.16
C LYS A 387 42.13 11.33 -14.40
N LEU A 388 42.46 12.61 -14.49
CA LEU A 388 41.53 13.61 -15.00
C LEU A 388 41.01 13.20 -16.39
N GLU A 389 39.78 13.61 -16.69
CA GLU A 389 39.01 13.30 -17.91
C GLU A 389 38.58 11.83 -18.07
N ASP A 390 39.04 10.91 -17.22
CA ASP A 390 38.53 9.53 -17.21
C ASP A 390 37.07 9.48 -16.74
N TYR A 391 36.27 8.66 -17.42
CA TYR A 391 34.88 8.42 -17.07
C TYR A 391 34.74 7.24 -16.10
N ILE A 392 34.19 7.48 -14.92
CA ILE A 392 34.12 6.50 -13.83
C ILE A 392 32.67 6.13 -13.56
N VAL A 393 32.38 4.83 -13.61
CA VAL A 393 31.04 4.26 -13.33
C VAL A 393 31.03 3.65 -11.93
N LEU A 394 29.95 3.89 -11.17
CA LEU A 394 29.78 3.47 -9.78
C LEU A 394 28.75 2.33 -9.61
N ASN A 395 28.47 1.58 -10.67
CA ASN A 395 27.42 0.53 -10.74
C ASN A 395 27.60 -0.66 -9.79
N ASN A 396 28.82 -0.90 -9.33
CA ASN A 396 29.15 -1.89 -8.32
C ASN A 396 28.91 -1.41 -6.88
N THR A 397 28.51 -0.14 -6.70
CA THR A 397 28.11 0.43 -5.40
C THR A 397 26.59 0.44 -5.21
N LYS A 398 26.14 0.94 -4.05
CA LYS A 398 24.73 1.22 -3.77
C LYS A 398 24.18 2.47 -4.47
N LEU A 399 25.05 3.22 -5.17
CA LEU A 399 24.64 4.34 -6.02
C LEU A 399 24.23 3.91 -7.43
N LEU A 400 24.19 2.61 -7.75
CA LEU A 400 23.69 2.08 -9.02
C LEU A 400 24.38 2.75 -10.24
N SER A 401 23.64 3.11 -11.28
CA SER A 401 24.19 3.60 -12.57
C SER A 401 24.83 4.99 -12.52
N SER A 402 25.16 5.48 -11.32
CA SER A 402 25.84 6.76 -11.11
C SER A 402 27.23 6.77 -11.75
N SER A 403 27.66 7.95 -12.16
CA SER A 403 28.96 8.17 -12.80
C SER A 403 29.54 9.53 -12.45
N ILE A 404 30.87 9.63 -12.51
CA ILE A 404 31.59 10.88 -12.35
C ILE A 404 32.73 10.98 -13.34
N LYS A 405 32.96 12.17 -13.88
CA LYS A 405 34.15 12.51 -14.67
C LYS A 405 34.67 13.87 -14.21
N VAL A 406 35.89 13.90 -13.69
CA VAL A 406 36.53 15.14 -13.26
C VAL A 406 37.38 15.67 -14.42
N ASN A 407 36.95 16.74 -15.06
CA ASN A 407 37.63 17.30 -16.24
C ASN A 407 38.88 18.09 -15.83
N SER A 408 38.75 18.99 -14.86
CA SER A 408 39.87 19.78 -14.36
C SER A 408 39.62 20.28 -12.95
N TYR A 409 40.70 20.76 -12.31
CA TYR A 409 40.61 21.41 -11.02
C TYR A 409 41.64 22.53 -10.89
N TYR A 410 41.39 23.47 -9.99
CA TYR A 410 42.41 24.38 -9.49
C TYR A 410 42.13 24.83 -8.07
N LEU A 411 43.17 25.32 -7.39
CA LEU A 411 43.10 25.81 -6.01
C LEU A 411 43.16 27.34 -5.97
N THR A 412 42.27 27.96 -5.22
CA THR A 412 42.23 29.43 -5.05
C THR A 412 41.73 29.80 -3.66
N ARG A 413 41.99 31.03 -3.21
CA ARG A 413 41.36 31.60 -2.00
C ARG A 413 40.07 32.35 -2.28
N ILE A 414 39.86 32.76 -3.54
CA ILE A 414 38.68 33.50 -4.00
C ILE A 414 38.26 32.92 -5.33
N TYR A 415 37.01 32.51 -5.42
CA TYR A 415 36.37 32.10 -6.65
C TYR A 415 35.32 33.14 -7.03
N THR A 416 35.39 33.64 -8.26
CA THR A 416 34.43 34.62 -8.79
C THR A 416 33.61 33.94 -9.86
N TYR A 417 32.29 34.00 -9.75
CA TYR A 417 31.36 33.34 -10.65
C TYR A 417 30.32 34.30 -11.22
N LEU A 418 29.69 33.89 -12.33
CA LEU A 418 28.63 34.63 -13.00
C LEU A 418 27.29 33.96 -12.71
N TYR A 419 26.25 34.76 -12.47
CA TYR A 419 24.88 34.28 -12.27
C TYR A 419 23.87 35.24 -12.89
N ASP A 420 22.71 34.72 -13.28
CA ASP A 420 21.59 35.55 -13.73
C ASP A 420 20.77 36.04 -12.54
N ASN A 421 20.56 37.35 -12.47
CA ASN A 421 19.65 37.98 -11.53
C ASN A 421 18.40 38.46 -12.28
N CYS A 422 17.32 37.68 -12.21
CA CYS A 422 16.09 37.93 -12.95
C CYS A 422 15.05 38.66 -12.10
N PHE A 423 14.42 39.71 -12.65
CA PHE A 423 13.27 40.40 -12.06
C PHE A 423 12.22 40.68 -13.13
N LEU A 424 10.98 40.20 -12.92
CA LEU A 424 9.81 40.41 -13.80
C LEU A 424 10.12 40.21 -15.31
N ASP A 425 10.83 39.11 -15.63
CA ASP A 425 11.26 38.66 -16.98
C ASP A 425 12.52 39.30 -17.59
N GLU A 426 13.16 40.24 -16.90
CA GLU A 426 14.49 40.74 -17.30
C GLU A 426 15.60 40.10 -16.46
N CYS A 427 16.49 39.35 -17.11
CA CYS A 427 17.66 38.74 -16.48
C CYS A 427 18.92 39.54 -16.82
N ASN A 428 19.61 40.03 -15.77
CA ASN A 428 20.90 40.66 -15.91
C ASN A 428 21.99 39.78 -15.31
N GLU A 429 23.06 39.57 -16.07
CA GLU A 429 24.21 38.83 -15.59
C GLU A 429 24.97 39.66 -14.54
N LYS A 430 25.23 39.05 -13.39
CA LYS A 430 25.98 39.65 -12.29
C LYS A 430 27.14 38.74 -11.88
N LYS A 431 28.10 39.33 -11.18
CA LYS A 431 29.24 38.64 -10.57
C LYS A 431 29.04 38.55 -9.07
N ASP A 432 29.40 37.42 -8.51
CA ASP A 432 29.52 37.23 -7.06
C ASP A 432 30.77 36.39 -6.75
N THR A 433 31.13 36.27 -5.48
CA THR A 433 32.37 35.61 -5.04
C THR A 433 32.16 34.67 -3.87
N ILE A 434 32.93 33.60 -3.85
CA ILE A 434 33.11 32.69 -2.72
C ILE A 434 34.56 32.87 -2.24
N SER A 435 34.77 32.97 -0.93
CA SER A 435 36.09 33.32 -0.38
C SER A 435 36.31 32.70 1.00
N THR A 436 37.50 32.13 1.21
CA THR A 436 37.93 31.58 2.52
C THR A 436 38.70 32.57 3.38
N LYS A 437 38.68 33.88 3.05
CA LYS A 437 39.50 34.93 3.71
C LYS A 437 39.49 34.93 5.24
N THR A 438 38.43 34.43 5.88
CA THR A 438 38.31 34.37 7.35
C THR A 438 38.99 33.17 8.00
N ASP A 439 39.23 32.05 7.27
CA ASP A 439 39.99 30.90 7.79
C ASP A 439 41.22 30.65 6.91
N THR A 440 42.39 31.04 7.42
CA THR A 440 43.66 30.91 6.71
C THR A 440 44.06 29.44 6.46
N ARG A 441 43.48 28.50 7.20
CA ARG A 441 43.69 27.05 7.09
C ARG A 441 42.86 26.41 5.96
N LYS A 442 41.99 27.19 5.31
CA LYS A 442 41.12 26.71 4.23
C LYS A 442 41.38 27.39 2.90
N VAL A 443 41.20 26.64 1.82
CA VAL A 443 41.23 27.11 0.43
C VAL A 443 40.07 26.50 -0.35
N LEU A 444 39.76 27.06 -1.50
CA LEU A 444 38.75 26.53 -2.42
C LEU A 444 39.42 25.66 -3.47
N MET A 445 38.90 24.45 -3.65
CA MET A 445 39.12 23.62 -4.83
C MET A 445 37.93 23.83 -5.76
N VAL A 446 38.18 24.42 -6.93
CA VAL A 446 37.18 24.57 -7.98
C VAL A 446 37.34 23.40 -8.93
N LEU A 447 36.27 22.61 -9.08
CA LEU A 447 36.19 21.42 -9.90
C LEU A 447 35.27 21.69 -11.08
N SER A 448 35.77 21.39 -12.28
CA SER A 448 34.92 21.20 -13.45
C SER A 448 34.72 19.71 -13.62
N ASP A 449 33.51 19.23 -13.34
CA ASP A 449 33.19 17.81 -13.39
C ASP A 449 31.78 17.54 -13.91
N GLU A 450 31.53 16.28 -14.25
CA GLU A 450 30.25 15.77 -14.74
C GLU A 450 29.80 14.66 -13.80
N LEU A 451 29.07 15.03 -12.74
CA LEU A 451 28.46 14.09 -11.80
C LEU A 451 27.02 13.77 -12.24
N SER A 452 26.74 12.48 -12.43
CA SER A 452 25.39 11.97 -12.65
C SER A 452 25.05 10.93 -11.59
N LEU A 453 24.01 11.17 -10.79
CA LEU A 453 23.55 10.22 -9.77
C LEU A 453 22.26 9.54 -10.23
N ASP A 454 22.20 8.22 -10.10
CA ASP A 454 21.03 7.40 -10.45
C ASP A 454 19.86 7.76 -9.52
N SER A 455 18.78 8.27 -10.09
CA SER A 455 17.56 8.67 -9.37
C SER A 455 16.87 7.51 -8.65
N ASN A 456 17.15 6.27 -9.05
CA ASN A 456 16.62 5.06 -8.41
C ASN A 456 17.48 4.59 -7.23
N SER A 457 18.66 5.17 -7.03
CA SER A 457 19.46 4.87 -5.84
C SER A 457 18.73 5.34 -4.59
N ASN A 458 18.79 4.55 -3.52
CA ASN A 458 18.13 4.92 -2.27
C ASN A 458 18.70 6.23 -1.72
N TYR A 459 19.99 6.52 -1.94
CA TYR A 459 20.63 7.80 -1.59
C TYR A 459 19.92 9.01 -2.21
N MET A 460 19.67 8.99 -3.53
CA MET A 460 19.01 10.10 -4.24
C MET A 460 17.53 10.26 -3.90
N THR A 461 16.92 9.29 -3.25
CA THR A 461 15.51 9.37 -2.83
C THR A 461 15.30 10.40 -1.72
N TYR A 462 16.33 10.69 -0.91
CA TYR A 462 16.21 11.61 0.24
C TYR A 462 17.36 12.62 0.38
N LYS A 463 18.49 12.45 -0.31
CA LYS A 463 19.61 13.41 -0.35
C LYS A 463 19.64 14.16 -1.68
N LYS A 464 20.19 15.38 -1.65
CA LYS A 464 20.43 16.21 -2.83
C LYS A 464 21.78 15.87 -3.46
N LEU A 465 21.93 16.21 -4.75
CA LEU A 465 23.17 16.02 -5.51
C LEU A 465 24.39 16.66 -4.82
N SER A 466 24.23 17.88 -4.28
CA SER A 466 25.29 18.65 -3.62
C SER A 466 25.91 17.96 -2.39
N ASN A 467 25.20 17.00 -1.78
CA ASN A 467 25.74 16.27 -0.64
C ASN A 467 26.80 15.22 -1.03
N PHE A 468 26.92 14.87 -2.32
CA PHE A 468 27.80 13.79 -2.77
C PHE A 468 29.26 13.98 -2.36
N TYR A 469 29.82 15.18 -2.55
CA TYR A 469 31.24 15.42 -2.24
C TYR A 469 31.49 15.33 -0.74
N GLU A 470 30.64 15.95 0.08
CA GLU A 470 30.78 15.87 1.54
C GLU A 470 30.61 14.45 2.07
N ASP A 471 29.66 13.70 1.49
CA ASP A 471 29.34 12.36 1.96
C ASP A 471 30.37 11.32 1.48
N PHE A 472 30.93 11.42 0.27
CA PHE A 472 31.77 10.34 -0.30
C PHE A 472 33.19 10.72 -0.70
N VAL A 473 33.57 12.01 -0.67
CA VAL A 473 34.89 12.47 -1.15
C VAL A 473 35.81 12.83 0.01
N THR A 474 37.04 12.34 -0.06
CA THR A 474 38.16 12.76 0.78
C THR A 474 39.37 13.02 -0.10
N LEU A 475 40.14 14.06 0.20
CA LEU A 475 41.37 14.37 -0.52
C LEU A 475 42.58 13.82 0.21
N GLU A 476 43.34 12.96 -0.45
CA GLU A 476 44.63 12.46 -0.01
C GLU A 476 45.73 13.31 -0.65
N TYR A 477 46.63 13.89 0.15
CA TYR A 477 47.72 14.73 -0.35
C TYR A 477 48.97 14.56 0.51
N GLY A 478 50.14 14.89 -0.01
CA GLY A 478 51.38 14.66 0.73
C GLY A 478 52.53 15.60 0.44
N TYR A 479 53.53 15.53 1.31
CA TYR A 479 54.82 16.21 1.20
C TYR A 479 55.94 15.19 1.44
N GLY A 480 56.74 14.90 0.42
CA GLY A 480 57.69 13.79 0.46
C GLY A 480 57.02 12.48 0.93
N ASP A 481 57.51 11.92 2.04
CA ASP A 481 57.03 10.65 2.61
C ASP A 481 55.77 10.79 3.49
N SER A 482 55.28 12.01 3.74
CA SER A 482 54.12 12.24 4.60
C SER A 482 52.81 12.30 3.82
N THR A 483 51.81 11.50 4.22
CA THR A 483 50.45 11.51 3.67
C THR A 483 49.47 12.11 4.66
N MET A 484 48.65 13.05 4.19
CA MET A 484 47.57 13.70 4.93
C MET A 484 46.24 13.55 4.20
N TYR A 485 45.15 13.71 4.95
CA TYR A 485 43.78 13.61 4.45
C TYR A 485 43.01 14.88 4.78
N SER A 486 42.25 15.40 3.82
CA SER A 486 41.33 16.53 4.00
C SER A 486 39.92 16.11 3.64
N ASN A 487 39.01 16.30 4.58
CA ASN A 487 37.58 16.33 4.26
C ASN A 487 37.26 17.55 3.39
N VAL A 488 36.14 17.48 2.70
CA VAL A 488 35.64 18.55 1.82
C VAL A 488 34.31 19.09 2.37
N SER A 489 34.03 20.36 2.15
CA SER A 489 32.69 20.93 2.32
C SER A 489 32.25 21.59 1.03
N ASP A 490 31.04 21.31 0.57
CA ASP A 490 30.49 21.86 -0.66
C ASP A 490 29.92 23.26 -0.39
N VAL A 491 30.57 24.27 -0.96
CA VAL A 491 30.16 25.68 -0.88
C VAL A 491 29.67 26.21 -2.24
N SER A 492 29.37 25.31 -3.18
CA SER A 492 28.91 25.62 -4.53
C SER A 492 27.65 26.46 -4.54
N ARG A 493 27.50 27.25 -5.59
CA ARG A 493 26.36 28.15 -5.78
C ARG A 493 25.49 27.62 -6.89
N THR A 494 24.24 27.28 -6.57
CA THR A 494 23.30 26.66 -7.51
C THR A 494 22.97 27.54 -8.71
N ASN A 495 23.24 28.84 -8.62
CA ASN A 495 23.05 29.83 -9.68
C ASN A 495 24.33 30.13 -10.47
N ASP A 496 25.45 29.46 -10.20
CA ASP A 496 26.68 29.60 -10.97
C ASP A 496 26.49 29.05 -12.39
N LYS A 497 26.60 29.94 -13.39
CA LYS A 497 26.47 29.61 -14.81
C LYS A 497 27.49 28.60 -15.30
N SER A 498 28.67 28.57 -14.70
CA SER A 498 29.73 27.64 -15.11
C SER A 498 29.44 26.21 -14.67
N GLY A 499 28.53 26.03 -13.70
CA GLY A 499 28.21 24.73 -13.13
C GLY A 499 29.38 24.07 -12.37
N ASN A 500 30.44 24.81 -12.06
CA ASN A 500 31.58 24.27 -11.34
C ASN A 500 31.20 23.94 -9.89
N VAL A 501 31.80 22.89 -9.38
CA VAL A 501 31.72 22.52 -7.97
C VAL A 501 32.83 23.22 -7.21
N VAL A 502 32.50 23.87 -6.10
CA VAL A 502 33.44 24.63 -5.28
C VAL A 502 33.50 24.01 -3.89
N LEU A 503 34.63 23.37 -3.59
CA LEU A 503 34.84 22.67 -2.32
C LEU A 503 35.78 23.46 -1.42
N GLU A 504 35.42 23.64 -0.16
CA GLU A 504 36.34 24.12 0.87
C GLU A 504 37.19 22.97 1.41
N VAL A 505 38.52 23.12 1.32
CA VAL A 505 39.51 22.06 1.62
C VAL A 505 40.69 22.64 2.42
N ASP A 506 41.57 21.79 2.94
CA ASP A 506 42.76 22.22 3.68
C ASP A 506 43.73 23.05 2.80
N ALA A 507 44.19 24.19 3.33
CA ALA A 507 45.16 25.06 2.66
C ALA A 507 46.50 24.36 2.35
N GLY A 508 46.82 23.27 3.05
CA GLY A 508 47.99 22.43 2.78
C GLY A 508 48.06 21.97 1.32
N LEU A 509 46.92 21.69 0.69
CA LEU A 509 46.85 21.18 -0.69
C LEU A 509 47.55 22.09 -1.71
N MET A 510 47.60 23.42 -1.48
CA MET A 510 48.27 24.34 -2.41
C MET A 510 49.77 24.09 -2.57
N LYS A 511 50.40 23.46 -1.56
CA LYS A 511 51.84 23.18 -1.53
C LYS A 511 52.15 21.69 -1.65
N ALA A 512 51.13 20.83 -1.79
CA ALA A 512 51.31 19.39 -1.79
C ALA A 512 52.04 18.93 -3.05
N ASP A 513 52.88 17.90 -2.90
CA ASP A 513 53.63 17.30 -4.01
C ASP A 513 52.70 16.49 -4.92
N TYR A 514 51.76 15.76 -4.32
CA TYR A 514 50.70 15.05 -5.01
C TYR A 514 49.34 15.31 -4.35
N ILE A 515 48.27 15.14 -5.13
CA ILE A 515 46.88 15.28 -4.68
C ILE A 515 46.05 14.21 -5.37
N ASN A 516 45.29 13.45 -4.59
CA ASN A 516 44.38 12.43 -5.05
C ASN A 516 42.99 12.68 -4.46
N MET A 517 41.96 12.63 -5.30
CA MET A 517 40.58 12.58 -4.86
C MET A 517 40.19 11.12 -4.64
N ILE A 518 39.79 10.79 -3.42
CA ILE A 518 39.35 9.47 -3.03
C ILE A 518 37.84 9.49 -2.86
N ILE A 519 37.15 8.70 -3.69
CA ILE A 519 35.71 8.47 -3.58
C ILE A 519 35.52 7.14 -2.89
N THR A 520 34.99 7.16 -1.66
CA THR A 520 34.70 5.93 -0.92
C THR A 520 33.21 5.78 -0.69
N ILE A 521 32.64 4.71 -1.24
CA ILE A 521 31.24 4.34 -1.02
C ILE A 521 31.25 2.99 -0.33
N ARG A 522 31.16 3.05 1.00
CA ARG A 522 31.20 1.93 1.94
C ARG A 522 32.46 1.07 1.76
N ASN A 523 32.35 -0.01 1.00
CA ASN A 523 33.37 -1.03 0.85
C ASN A 523 34.08 -0.91 -0.50
N MET A 524 33.81 0.15 -1.25
CA MET A 524 34.51 0.42 -2.50
C MET A 524 35.21 1.76 -2.45
N ARG A 525 36.46 1.76 -2.90
CA ARG A 525 37.30 2.95 -2.97
C ARG A 525 37.78 3.17 -4.39
N THR A 526 37.57 4.38 -4.90
CA THR A 526 38.05 4.82 -6.21
C THR A 526 39.00 5.99 -6.05
N LYS A 527 40.14 5.97 -6.73
CA LYS A 527 41.15 7.03 -6.65
C LYS A 527 41.24 7.78 -7.97
N ILE A 528 41.18 9.10 -7.93
CA ILE A 528 41.39 10.00 -9.06
C ILE A 528 42.65 10.82 -8.78
N VAL A 529 43.66 10.70 -9.63
CA VAL A 529 44.91 11.45 -9.51
C VAL A 529 44.69 12.85 -10.06
N LEU A 530 44.72 13.85 -9.18
CA LEU A 530 44.59 15.27 -9.54
C LEU A 530 45.97 15.87 -9.84
N LYS A 531 46.94 15.61 -8.96
CA LYS A 531 48.35 15.99 -9.12
C LYS A 531 49.23 14.79 -8.83
N SER A 532 50.15 14.48 -9.74
CA SER A 532 51.19 13.47 -9.53
C SER A 532 52.43 14.12 -8.92
N ALA A 533 53.19 13.36 -8.12
CA ALA A 533 54.54 13.79 -7.73
C ALA A 533 55.43 13.79 -8.98
N ASP A 534 56.18 14.87 -9.18
CA ASP A 534 57.15 15.03 -10.28
C ASP A 534 58.39 14.13 -10.09
#